data_AF-A0A2E8EEY8-F1
#
_entry.id   AF-A0A2E8EEY8-F1
#
_cell.length_a   1.000
_cell.length_b   1.000
_cell.length_c   1.000
_cell.angle_alpha   90.00
_cell.angle_beta   90.00
_cell.angle_gamma   90.00
#
_symmetry.space_group_name_H-M   'P 1'
#
loop_
_entity.id
_entity.type
_entity.pdbx_description
1 polymer ?
#
loop_
_entity_poly.entity_id
_entity_poly.type
_entity_poly.pdbx_seq_one_letter_code
_entity_poly.pdbx_strand_id
1 'polypeptide(L)'
;MSKPDPPGNSPQSFDLTALDLDHLLGLFINILTAKAWQYMGLRLIPGKEEAEKDLVKAAAAIDSLSVMVDKLAPRLPEEDLAGLRAILTDLQINYARQS
;
A
#
# COMPACT_ATOMS: atom_id res chain seq x y z
N MET A 1 0.10 52.47 -0.11
CA MET A 1 0.28 51.31 -1.03
C MET A 1 0.78 50.14 -0.20
N SER A 2 -0.06 49.12 0.03
CA SER A 2 0.37 47.87 0.65
C SER A 2 1.02 46.99 -0.41
N LYS A 3 2.14 46.36 -0.05
CA LYS A 3 2.90 45.42 -0.89
C LYS A 3 2.03 44.18 -1.17
N PRO A 4 2.05 43.62 -2.40
CA PRO A 4 1.27 42.42 -2.70
C PRO A 4 1.79 41.21 -1.92
N ASP A 5 0.86 40.35 -1.48
CA ASP A 5 1.17 39.09 -0.81
C ASP A 5 1.98 38.15 -1.72
N PRO A 6 2.92 37.36 -1.18
CA PRO A 6 3.66 36.38 -1.95
C PRO A 6 2.71 35.33 -2.55
N PRO A 7 2.99 34.79 -3.75
CA PRO A 7 2.13 33.82 -4.40
C PRO A 7 1.98 32.58 -3.51
N GLY A 8 0.73 32.30 -3.11
CA GLY A 8 0.39 31.14 -2.30
C GLY A 8 0.86 29.85 -2.96
N ASN A 9 1.50 28.98 -2.17
CA ASN A 9 1.83 27.62 -2.57
C ASN A 9 0.56 26.93 -3.08
N SER A 10 0.46 26.79 -4.41
CA SER A 10 -0.58 25.97 -5.02
C SER A 10 -0.34 24.51 -4.60
N PRO A 11 -1.38 23.72 -4.27
CA PRO A 11 -1.19 22.32 -3.94
C PRO A 11 -0.51 21.63 -5.12
N GLN A 12 0.70 21.12 -4.89
CA GLN A 12 1.43 20.33 -5.88
C GLN A 12 0.65 19.03 -6.10
N SER A 13 -0.13 18.97 -7.17
CA SER A 13 -0.77 17.74 -7.62
C SER A 13 0.30 16.80 -8.17
N PHE A 14 0.39 15.59 -7.63
CA PHE A 14 1.28 14.57 -8.17
C PHE A 14 0.54 13.81 -9.28
N ASP A 15 1.09 13.82 -10.50
CA ASP A 15 0.56 13.06 -11.62
C ASP A 15 1.04 11.61 -11.54
N LEU A 16 0.19 10.71 -11.04
CA LEU A 16 0.49 9.28 -10.94
C LEU A 16 0.68 8.63 -12.32
N THR A 17 0.14 9.21 -13.40
CA THR A 17 0.26 8.63 -14.74
C THR A 17 1.65 8.80 -15.35
N ALA A 18 2.49 9.65 -14.74
CA ALA A 18 3.90 9.80 -15.10
C ALA A 18 4.80 8.68 -14.59
N LEU A 19 4.31 7.83 -13.68
CA LEU A 19 5.04 6.65 -13.19
C LEU A 19 4.95 5.52 -14.21
N ASP A 20 6.04 4.76 -14.36
CA ASP A 20 5.99 3.52 -15.15
C ASP A 20 5.25 2.40 -14.40
N LEU A 21 5.05 1.28 -15.10
CA LEU A 21 4.31 0.12 -14.58
C LEU A 21 4.91 -0.41 -13.28
N ASP A 22 6.23 -0.52 -13.17
CA ASP A 22 6.86 -1.16 -12.00
C ASP A 22 6.78 -0.26 -10.78
N HIS A 23 6.94 1.05 -10.97
CA HIS A 23 6.70 2.04 -9.92
C HIS A 23 5.24 2.06 -9.46
N LEU A 24 4.28 1.94 -10.39
CA LEU A 24 2.86 1.85 -10.06
C LEU A 24 2.56 0.58 -9.25
N LEU A 25 3.05 -0.58 -9.69
CA LEU A 25 2.85 -1.83 -8.97
C LEU A 25 3.48 -1.77 -7.57
N GLY A 26 4.70 -1.24 -7.44
CA GLY A 26 5.36 -1.03 -6.15
C GLY A 26 4.58 -0.07 -5.23
N LEU A 27 4.03 1.01 -5.77
CA LEU A 27 3.18 1.94 -5.02
C LEU A 27 1.91 1.24 -4.50
N PHE A 28 1.20 0.51 -5.37
CA PHE A 28 -0.01 -0.20 -4.99
C PHE A 28 0.25 -1.32 -4.00
N ILE A 29 1.37 -2.02 -4.12
CA ILE A 29 1.81 -3.01 -3.12
C ILE A 29 1.93 -2.35 -1.75
N ASN A 30 2.66 -1.25 -1.63
CA ASN A 30 2.84 -0.57 -0.35
C ASN A 30 1.51 -0.10 0.26
N ILE A 31 0.62 0.46 -0.56
CA ILE A 31 -0.70 0.91 -0.11
C ILE A 31 -1.56 -0.28 0.36
N LEU A 32 -1.60 -1.36 -0.42
CA LEU A 32 -2.41 -2.53 -0.13
C LEU A 32 -1.87 -3.32 1.07
N THR A 33 -0.55 -3.37 1.29
CA THR A 33 0.02 -3.91 2.53
C THR A 33 -0.47 -3.14 3.74
N ALA A 34 -0.43 -1.80 3.71
CA ALA A 34 -0.95 -0.99 4.82
C ALA A 34 -2.46 -1.22 5.03
N LYS A 35 -3.24 -1.34 3.95
CA LYS A 35 -4.67 -1.63 4.01
C LYS A 35 -4.97 -3.02 4.55
N ALA A 36 -4.22 -4.05 4.17
CA ALA A 36 -4.40 -5.39 4.70
C ALA A 36 -4.22 -5.43 6.22
N TRP A 37 -3.19 -4.76 6.77
CA TRP A 37 -3.02 -4.62 8.22
C TRP A 37 -4.19 -3.89 8.89
N GLN A 38 -4.70 -2.82 8.28
CA GLN A 38 -5.86 -2.08 8.78
C GLN A 38 -7.12 -2.94 8.78
N TYR A 39 -7.37 -3.65 7.69
CA TYR A 39 -8.52 -4.54 7.52
C TYR A 39 -8.45 -5.79 8.40
N MET A 40 -7.26 -6.24 8.80
CA MET A 40 -7.11 -7.26 9.83
C MET A 40 -7.38 -6.74 11.25
N GLY A 41 -7.58 -5.42 11.42
CA GLY A 41 -7.69 -4.78 12.72
C GLY A 41 -6.36 -4.67 13.48
N LEU A 42 -5.24 -4.92 12.80
CA LEU A 42 -3.90 -4.98 13.38
C LEU A 42 -3.14 -3.65 13.29
N ARG A 43 -3.72 -2.66 12.61
CA ARG A 43 -3.17 -1.32 12.49
C ARG A 43 -4.28 -0.29 12.50
N LEU A 44 -4.15 0.73 13.35
CA LEU A 44 -5.08 1.84 13.37
C LEU A 44 -4.95 2.72 12.11
N ILE A 45 -6.09 3.24 11.66
CA ILE A 45 -6.13 4.30 10.66
C ILE A 45 -5.92 5.63 11.40
N PRO A 46 -4.98 6.50 10.97
CA PRO A 46 -4.81 7.81 11.57
C PRO A 46 -6.14 8.58 11.60
N GLY A 47 -6.53 9.08 12.78
CA GLY A 47 -7.78 9.80 12.96
C GLY A 47 -9.04 8.94 13.13
N LYS A 48 -8.93 7.60 13.16
CA LYS A 48 -10.02 6.73 13.61
C LYS A 48 -9.76 6.21 15.03
N GLU A 49 -10.81 6.18 15.83
CA GLU A 49 -10.78 5.68 17.22
C GLU A 49 -10.73 4.14 17.29
N GLU A 50 -11.24 3.46 16.27
CA GLU A 50 -11.29 2.00 16.21
C GLU A 50 -10.71 1.44 14.92
N ALA A 51 -10.17 0.22 15.00
CA ALA A 51 -9.63 -0.49 13.85
C ALA A 51 -10.78 -1.02 12.96
N GLU A 52 -10.70 -0.77 11.64
CA GLU A 52 -11.70 -1.22 10.66
C GLU A 52 -11.48 -2.72 10.34
N LYS A 53 -11.80 -3.62 11.27
CA LYS A 53 -11.65 -5.07 11.05
C LYS A 53 -12.70 -5.55 10.03
N ASP A 54 -12.23 -5.90 8.85
CA ASP A 54 -12.99 -6.40 7.71
C ASP A 54 -12.15 -7.46 6.98
N LEU A 55 -12.30 -8.72 7.38
CA LEU A 55 -11.46 -9.80 6.86
C LEU A 55 -11.71 -10.10 5.37
N VAL A 56 -12.91 -9.80 4.85
CA VAL A 56 -13.20 -9.95 3.42
C VAL A 56 -12.33 -8.98 2.62
N LYS A 57 -12.22 -7.72 3.07
CA LYS A 57 -11.30 -6.75 2.45
C LYS A 57 -9.84 -7.09 2.67
N ALA A 58 -9.47 -7.64 3.82
CA ALA A 58 -8.10 -8.09 4.08
C ALA A 58 -7.68 -9.18 3.09
N ALA A 59 -8.52 -10.21 2.89
CA ALA A 59 -8.28 -11.27 1.92
C ALA A 59 -8.12 -10.71 0.51
N ALA A 60 -9.06 -9.86 0.07
CA ALA A 60 -8.99 -9.25 -1.25
C ALA A 60 -7.70 -8.42 -1.47
N ALA A 61 -7.23 -7.71 -0.44
CA ALA A 61 -5.96 -6.97 -0.50
C ALA A 61 -4.75 -7.92 -0.60
N ILE A 62 -4.72 -9.00 0.18
CA ILE A 62 -3.65 -10.01 0.15
C ILE A 62 -3.60 -10.72 -1.20
N ASP A 63 -4.75 -11.10 -1.76
CA ASP A 63 -4.81 -11.75 -3.08
C ASP A 63 -4.33 -10.81 -4.19
N SER A 64 -4.73 -9.53 -4.12
CA SER A 64 -4.27 -8.50 -5.06
C SER A 64 -2.75 -8.29 -4.97
N LEU A 65 -2.19 -8.30 -3.76
CA LEU A 65 -0.74 -8.25 -3.53
C LEU A 65 -0.03 -9.43 -4.18
N SER A 66 -0.53 -10.66 -3.97
CA SER A 66 0.04 -11.86 -4.56
C SER A 66 0.13 -11.74 -6.09
N VAL A 67 -0.96 -11.31 -6.74
CA VAL A 67 -0.99 -11.13 -8.20
C VAL A 67 0.04 -10.09 -8.67
N MET A 68 0.16 -8.96 -7.97
CA MET A 68 1.11 -7.91 -8.36
C MET A 68 2.57 -8.33 -8.15
N VAL A 69 2.88 -9.02 -7.05
CA VAL A 69 4.23 -9.55 -6.77
C VAL A 69 4.63 -10.54 -7.88
N ASP A 70 3.72 -11.42 -8.30
CA ASP A 70 3.98 -12.36 -9.40
C ASP A 70 4.26 -11.63 -10.73
N LYS A 71 3.59 -10.49 -10.97
CA LYS A 71 3.86 -9.67 -12.16
C LYS A 71 5.19 -8.95 -12.08
N LEU A 72 5.64 -8.52 -10.90
CA LEU A 72 6.92 -7.84 -10.68
C LEU A 72 8.11 -8.79 -10.67
N ALA A 73 7.91 -10.03 -10.19
CA ALA A 73 8.98 -11.01 -9.96
C ALA A 73 9.98 -11.16 -11.13
N PRO A 74 9.58 -11.20 -12.42
CA PRO A 74 10.53 -11.34 -13.53
C PRO A 74 11.44 -10.14 -13.75
N ARG A 75 11.15 -8.98 -13.13
CA ARG A 75 11.84 -7.70 -13.33
C ARG A 75 12.58 -7.22 -12.09
N LEU A 76 12.47 -7.93 -10.96
CA LEU A 76 13.11 -7.56 -9.70
C LEU A 76 14.39 -8.38 -9.45
N PRO A 77 15.40 -7.78 -8.82
CA PRO A 77 16.46 -8.53 -8.15
C PRO A 77 15.89 -9.53 -7.14
N GLU A 78 16.58 -10.66 -6.96
CA GLU A 78 16.13 -11.72 -6.04
C GLU A 78 15.95 -11.21 -4.59
N GLU A 79 16.81 -10.30 -4.13
CA GLU A 79 16.71 -9.70 -2.80
C GLU A 79 15.41 -8.90 -2.61
N ASP A 80 15.06 -8.06 -3.59
CA ASP A 80 13.83 -7.27 -3.55
C ASP A 80 12.59 -8.17 -3.61
N LEU A 81 12.64 -9.22 -4.45
CA LEU A 81 11.58 -10.21 -4.54
C LEU A 81 11.42 -11.00 -3.22
N ALA A 82 12.52 -11.37 -2.57
CA ALA A 82 12.49 -12.05 -1.28
C ALA A 82 11.84 -11.16 -0.21
N GLY A 83 12.13 -9.86 -0.20
CA GLY A 83 11.48 -8.88 0.68
C GLY A 83 9.96 -8.81 0.47
N LEU A 84 9.50 -8.74 -0.78
CA LEU A 84 8.07 -8.74 -1.09
C LEU A 84 7.36 -10.04 -0.69
N ARG A 85 8.02 -11.19 -0.88
CA ARG A 85 7.50 -12.50 -0.46
C ARG A 85 7.41 -12.63 1.06
N ALA A 86 8.37 -12.08 1.79
CA ALA A 86 8.31 -12.04 3.25
C ALA A 86 7.10 -11.23 3.74
N ILE A 87 6.87 -10.03 3.18
CA ILE A 87 5.70 -9.21 3.50
C ILE A 87 4.39 -9.98 3.23
N LEU A 88 4.29 -10.64 2.07
CA LEU A 88 3.10 -11.41 1.71
C LEU A 88 2.86 -12.59 2.68
N THR A 89 3.93 -13.29 3.03
CA THR A 89 3.89 -14.42 3.99
C THR A 89 3.43 -13.95 5.36
N ASP A 90 3.95 -12.82 5.85
CA ASP A 90 3.56 -12.25 7.14
C ASP A 90 2.08 -11.86 7.15
N LEU A 91 1.59 -11.23 6.07
CA LEU A 91 0.17 -10.90 5.94
C LEU A 91 -0.70 -12.16 5.97
N GLN A 92 -0.34 -13.20 5.21
CA GLN A 92 -1.09 -14.46 5.16
C GLN A 92 -1.14 -15.17 6.52
N ILE A 93 -0.01 -15.25 7.23
CA ILE A 93 0.06 -15.83 8.57
C ILE A 93 -0.85 -15.07 9.55
N ASN A 94 -0.79 -13.73 9.51
CA ASN A 94 -1.60 -12.92 10.42
C ASN A 94 -3.08 -12.95 10.05
N TYR A 95 -3.42 -13.01 8.76
CA TYR A 95 -4.80 -13.18 8.31
C TYR A 95 -5.38 -14.51 8.83
N ALA A 96 -4.64 -15.61 8.68
CA ALA A 96 -5.05 -16.92 9.17
C ALA A 96 -5.27 -16.95 10.70
N ARG A 97 -4.50 -16.16 11.47
CA ARG A 97 -4.69 -16.00 12.93
C ARG A 97 -5.93 -15.19 13.31
N GLN A 98 -6.43 -14.36 12.40
CA GLN A 98 -7.58 -13.48 12.63
C GLN A 98 -8.91 -14.08 12.15
N SER A 99 -8.85 -15.12 11.33
CA SER A 99 -9.96 -15.78 10.63
C SER A 99 -10.68 -16.81 11.48
#